data_AF-G2GZE3-F1
#
_entry.id   AF-G2GZE3-F1
#
_cell.length_a   1.000
_cell.length_b   1.000
_cell.length_c   1.000
_cell.angle_alpha   90.00
_cell.angle_beta   90.00
_cell.angle_gamma   90.00
#
_symmetry.space_group_name_H-M   'P 1'
#
loop_
_entity.id
_entity.type
_entity.pdbx_description
1 polymer ?
#
loop_
_entity_poly.entity_id
_entity_poly.type
_entity_poly.pdbx_seq_one_letter_code
_entity_poly.pdbx_strand_id
1 'polypeptide(L)' 'MSMMFNTRQFRAGNSQAVRIPAEMAFPPKTELVVHREGNRIIVEPKEKTLR' A
#
# COMPACT_ATOMS: atom_id res chain seq x y z
N MET A 1 -8.01 -15.09 -3.90
CA MET A 1 -8.60 -14.17 -4.90
C MET A 1 -7.71 -12.94 -4.96
N SER A 2 -7.22 -12.52 -6.13
CA SER A 2 -6.48 -11.25 -6.24
C SER A 2 -7.50 -10.11 -6.37
N MET A 3 -7.49 -9.14 -5.47
CA MET A 3 -8.28 -7.92 -5.62
C MET A 3 -7.48 -6.93 -6.47
N MET A 4 -8.10 -6.40 -7.53
CA MET A 4 -7.46 -5.45 -8.45
C MET A 4 -8.28 -4.16 -8.51
N PHE A 5 -7.64 -3.02 -8.25
CA PHE A 5 -8.25 -1.71 -8.30
C PHE A 5 -7.38 -0.75 -9.11
N ASN A 6 -7.96 -0.18 -10.16
CA ASN A 6 -7.28 0.81 -11.00
C ASN A 6 -7.40 2.19 -10.35
N THR A 7 -6.26 2.83 -10.06
CA THR A 7 -6.21 4.18 -9.50
C THR A 7 -5.20 5.05 -10.25
N ARG A 8 -5.29 6.37 -10.08
CA ARG A 8 -4.24 7.32 -10.44
C ARG A 8 -3.51 7.79 -9.19
N GLN A 9 -2.24 8.12 -9.35
CA GLN A 9 -1.45 8.74 -8.30
C GLN A 9 -1.91 10.16 -8.00
N PHE A 10 -1.70 10.59 -6.76
CA PHE A 10 -1.93 11.97 -6.33
C PHE A 10 -0.80 12.43 -5.40
N ARG A 11 -0.86 13.68 -4.93
CA ARG A 11 0.11 14.26 -4.00
C ARG A 11 -0.50 14.34 -2.60
N ALA A 12 0.21 13.81 -1.61
CA ALA A 12 -0.09 13.96 -0.19
C ALA A 12 1.05 14.75 0.44
N GLY A 13 0.87 16.07 0.58
CA GLY A 13 1.96 16.98 0.89
C GLY A 13 3.07 16.89 -0.17
N ASN A 14 4.31 16.67 0.28
CA ASN A 14 5.48 16.53 -0.58
C ASN A 14 5.72 15.10 -1.10
N SER A 15 4.80 14.17 -0.84
CA SER A 15 4.93 12.76 -1.25
C SER A 15 3.95 12.38 -2.35
N GLN A 16 4.35 11.43 -3.20
CA GLN A 16 3.44 10.75 -4.11
C GLN A 16 2.65 9.71 -3.33
N ALA A 17 1.37 9.58 -3.64
CA ALA A 17 0.47 8.64 -2.98
C ALA A 17 -0.50 7.99 -3.97
N VAL A 18 -1.06 6.85 -3.57
CA VAL A 18 -2.15 6.14 -4.26
C VAL A 18 -3.26 5.86 -3.25
N ARG A 19 -4.50 5.73 -3.74
CA ARG A 19 -5.63 5.38 -2.86
C ARG A 19 -5.66 3.86 -2.71
N ILE A 20 -5.77 3.41 -1.46
CA ILE A 20 -6.06 2.01 -1.13
C ILE A 20 -7.51 1.94 -0.64
N PRO A 21 -8.44 1.35 -1.40
CA PRO A 21 -9.81 1.08 -0.96
C PRO A 21 -9.88 0.34 0.38
N ALA A 22 -10.94 0.58 1.15
CA ALA A 22 -11.11 0.04 2.51
C ALA A 22 -11.00 -1.49 2.59
N GLU A 23 -11.50 -2.20 1.57
CA GLU A 23 -11.43 -3.66 1.48
C GLU A 23 -10.00 -4.22 1.31
N MET A 24 -9.06 -3.38 0.84
CA MET A 24 -7.63 -3.73 0.69
C MET A 24 -6.73 -3.04 1.72
N ALA A 25 -7.28 -2.17 2.56
CA ALA A 25 -6.50 -1.39 3.51
C ALA A 25 -5.97 -2.30 4.64
N PHE A 26 -4.73 -2.03 5.05
CA PHE A 26 -4.21 -2.64 6.27
C PHE A 26 -4.95 -2.12 7.51
N PRO A 27 -5.00 -2.90 8.60
CA PRO A 27 -5.53 -2.44 9.87
C PRO A 27 -4.87 -1.13 10.33
N PRO A 28 -5.57 -0.29 11.11
CA PRO A 28 -5.01 0.93 11.67
C PRO A 28 -3.70 0.66 12.43
N LYS A 29 -2.74 1.59 12.33
CA LYS A 29 -1.43 1.53 12.99
C LYS A 29 -0.51 0.38 12.53
N THR A 30 -0.79 -0.27 11.41
CA THR A 30 0.13 -1.25 10.81
C THR A 30 1.42 -0.55 10.35
N GLU A 31 2.58 -1.01 10.81
CA GLU A 31 3.87 -0.61 10.24
C GLU A 31 4.09 -1.29 8.89
N LEU A 32 4.43 -0.51 7.86
CA LEU A 32 4.59 -1.00 6.49
C LEU A 32 6.03 -0.80 6.02
N VAL A 33 6.49 -1.74 5.20
CA VAL A 33 7.71 -1.63 4.40
C VAL A 33 7.31 -1.40 2.95
N VAL A 34 7.99 -0.46 2.30
CA VAL A 34 7.82 -0.18 0.87
C VAL A 34 9.15 -0.46 0.18
N HIS A 35 9.13 -1.35 -0.82
CA HIS A 35 10.31 -1.63 -1.64
C HIS A 35 9.93 -1.68 -3.12
N ARG A 36 10.93 -1.52 -4.00
CA ARG A 36 10.74 -1.47 -5.45
C ARG A 36 11.46 -2.63 -6.12
N GLU A 37 10.73 -3.41 -6.90
CA GLU A 37 11.26 -4.49 -7.73
C GLU A 37 10.96 -4.20 -9.20
N GLY A 38 11.97 -3.75 -9.94
CA GLY A 38 11.80 -3.33 -11.33
C GLY A 38 10.74 -2.23 -11.44
N ASN A 39 9.61 -2.54 -12.08
CA ASN A 39 8.49 -1.61 -12.30
C ASN A 39 7.37 -1.72 -11.25
N ARG A 40 7.54 -2.52 -10.21
CA ARG A 40 6.56 -2.73 -9.15
C ARG A 40 6.97 -1.98 -7.89
N ILE A 41 6.02 -1.31 -7.27
CA ILE A 41 6.13 -0.84 -5.88
C ILE A 41 5.34 -1.85 -5.05
N ILE A 42 6.02 -2.47 -4.09
CA ILE A 42 5.45 -3.48 -3.21
C ILE A 42 5.35 -2.87 -1.82
N VAL A 43 4.17 -2.98 -1.23
CA VAL A 43 3.87 -2.52 0.13
C VAL A 43 3.43 -3.72 0.93
N GLU A 44 4.13 -4.00 2.02
CA GLU A 44 3.89 -5.16 2.87
C GLU A 44 3.97 -4.77 4.35
N PRO A 45 3.29 -5.49 5.26
CA PRO A 45 3.48 -5.26 6.68
C PRO A 45 4.88 -5.65 7.12
N LYS A 46 5.46 -4.84 8.01
CA LYS A 46 6.79 -5.11 8.58
C LYS A 46 6.80 -6.39 9.42
N GLU A 47 5.70 -6.67 10.10
CA GLU A 47 5.49 -7.93 10.82
C GLU A 47 4.76 -8.94 9.93
N LYS A 48 5.17 -10.21 10.01
CA LYS A 48 4.55 -11.30 9.24
C LYS A 48 3.09 -11.57 9.58
N THR A 49 2.60 -11.05 10.71
CA THR A 49 1.23 -11.24 11.18
C THR A 49 0.63 -9.88 11.52
N LEU A 50 -0.39 -9.48 10.76
CA LEU A 50 -1.26 -8.36 11.14
C LEU A 50 -2.06 -8.82 12.37
N ARG A 51 -1.77 -8.24 13.55
CA ARG A 51 -2.52 -8.52 14.78
C ARG A 51 -3.80 -7.70 14.84
#